data_AF-A0A2V8NBA0-F1
#
_entry.id   AF-A0A2V8NBA0-F1
#
_cell.length_a   1.000
_cell.length_b   1.000
_cell.length_c   1.000
_cell.angle_alpha   90.00
_cell.angle_beta   90.00
_cell.angle_gamma   90.00
#
_symmetry.space_group_name_H-M   'P 1'
#
loop_
_entity.id
_entity.type
_entity.pdbx_description
1 polymer ?
#
loop_
_entity_poly.entity_id
_entity_poly.type
_entity_poly.pdbx_seq_one_letter_code
_entity_poly.pdbx_strand_id
1 'polypeptide(L)'
;IRCASVYSTEPREVLDQPWFLNTVLEASTVFGAEELLHACLDVEVENLRRRDTSKGPRTLDIDIIFYGNEVIRRPGLTIPHPSFSARRFVLAPLAEIAPDFIDPLTGKTIRQLLEACSDPAKVTLVY
;
A
#
# COMPACT_ATOMS: atom_id res chain seq x y z
N ILE A 1 -16.72 2.83 -1.04
CA ILE A 1 -15.32 2.57 -1.44
C ILE A 1 -14.87 3.77 -2.26
N ARG A 2 -13.71 4.32 -1.94
CA ARG A 2 -13.02 5.37 -2.70
C ARG A 2 -11.72 4.76 -3.24
N CYS A 3 -11.35 5.08 -4.47
CA CYS A 3 -10.11 4.61 -5.10
C CYS A 3 -9.32 5.82 -5.56
N ALA A 4 -8.02 5.79 -5.34
CA ALA A 4 -7.09 6.72 -5.98
C ALA A 4 -6.94 6.36 -7.46
N SER A 5 -6.44 7.31 -8.24
CA SER A 5 -5.92 7.06 -9.57
C SER A 5 -4.86 5.95 -9.60
N VAL A 6 -4.58 5.44 -10.79
CA VAL A 6 -3.54 4.42 -11.00
C VAL A 6 -2.23 5.11 -11.35
N TYR A 7 -1.18 4.73 -10.65
CA TYR A 7 0.18 5.24 -10.84
C TYR A 7 1.10 4.16 -11.39
N SER A 8 1.87 4.50 -12.43
CA SER A 8 3.00 3.68 -12.89
C SER A 8 4.23 4.05 -12.09
N THR A 9 4.91 3.05 -11.54
CA THR A 9 6.00 3.28 -10.57
C THR A 9 7.20 2.38 -10.82
N GLU A 10 8.39 2.97 -10.68
CA GLU A 10 9.65 2.28 -10.84
C GLU A 10 9.83 1.15 -9.79
N PRO A 11 10.33 -0.03 -10.18
CA PRO A 11 10.69 -1.08 -9.23
C PRO A 11 11.78 -0.61 -8.26
N ARG A 12 11.72 -1.02 -6.98
CA ARG A 12 12.72 -0.60 -5.98
C ARG A 12 13.84 -1.58 -5.70
N GLU A 13 13.55 -2.88 -5.75
CA GLU A 13 14.47 -3.89 -5.19
C GLU A 13 15.10 -4.75 -6.27
N VAL A 14 14.28 -5.24 -7.21
CA VAL A 14 14.74 -5.87 -8.44
C VAL A 14 14.47 -4.86 -9.55
N LEU A 15 15.50 -4.22 -10.09
CA LEU A 15 15.34 -3.13 -11.06
C LEU A 15 15.09 -3.63 -12.49
N ASP A 16 15.58 -4.82 -12.81
CA ASP A 16 15.41 -5.47 -14.11
C ASP A 16 14.06 -6.20 -14.18
N GLN A 17 12.97 -5.42 -14.10
CA GLN A 17 11.60 -5.91 -14.26
C GLN A 17 10.67 -4.80 -14.75
N PRO A 18 9.46 -5.12 -15.26
CA PRO A 18 8.48 -4.12 -15.64
C PRO A 18 8.11 -3.20 -14.47
N TRP A 19 7.71 -1.97 -14.79
CA TRP A 19 7.17 -1.05 -13.79
C TRP A 19 5.87 -1.59 -13.20
N PHE A 20 5.61 -1.25 -11.94
CA PHE A 20 4.38 -1.64 -11.26
C PHE A 20 3.27 -0.63 -11.54
N LEU A 21 2.03 -1.12 -11.52
CA LEU A 21 0.85 -0.27 -11.35
C LEU A 21 0.46 -0.30 -9.88
N ASN A 22 0.31 0.87 -9.26
CA ASN A 22 -0.08 1.02 -7.86
C ASN A 22 -1.30 1.91 -7.74
N THR A 23 -2.18 1.58 -6.81
CA THR A 23 -3.32 2.40 -6.39
C THR A 23 -3.59 2.15 -4.91
N VAL A 24 -4.42 3.00 -4.30
CA VAL A 24 -4.87 2.87 -2.92
C VAL A 24 -6.38 2.97 -2.88
N LEU A 25 -6.99 2.13 -2.04
CA LEU A 25 -8.43 2.06 -1.83
C LEU A 25 -8.75 2.38 -0.37
N GLU A 26 -9.80 3.17 -0.16
CA GLU A 26 -10.44 3.37 1.13
C GLU A 26 -11.81 2.66 1.12
N ALA A 27 -12.04 1.80 2.10
CA ALA A 27 -13.27 1.04 2.23
C ALA A 27 -13.71 0.91 3.69
N SER A 28 -15.01 0.72 3.89
CA SER A 28 -15.58 0.28 5.17
C SER A 28 -15.84 -1.21 5.10
N THR A 29 -15.58 -1.93 6.18
CA THR A 29 -15.79 -3.37 6.27
C THR A 29 -16.35 -3.74 7.62
N VAL A 30 -17.06 -4.87 7.69
CA VAL A 30 -17.51 -5.50 8.93
C VAL A 30 -16.49 -6.53 9.45
N PHE A 31 -15.50 -6.89 8.64
CA PHE A 31 -14.44 -7.82 9.00
C PHE A 31 -13.44 -7.20 9.95
N GLY A 32 -12.99 -7.99 10.93
CA GLY A 32 -11.82 -7.65 11.73
C GLY A 32 -10.53 -7.64 10.89
N ALA A 33 -9.46 -7.04 11.40
CA ALA A 33 -8.21 -6.89 10.65
C ALA A 33 -7.58 -8.23 10.18
N GLU A 34 -7.75 -9.33 10.93
CA GLU A 34 -7.27 -10.66 10.49
C GLU A 34 -8.15 -11.26 9.39
N GLU A 35 -9.47 -11.13 9.51
CA GLU A 35 -10.41 -11.59 8.49
C GLU A 35 -10.21 -10.82 7.17
N LEU A 36 -9.95 -9.51 7.28
CA LEU A 36 -9.59 -8.69 6.12
C LEU A 36 -8.27 -9.16 5.48
N LEU A 37 -7.25 -9.47 6.28
CA LEU A 37 -5.99 -10.01 5.76
C LEU A 37 -6.20 -11.32 5.00
N HIS A 38 -6.97 -12.25 5.55
CA HIS A 38 -7.30 -13.50 4.86
C HIS A 38 -8.05 -13.25 3.55
N ALA A 39 -9.05 -12.36 3.56
CA ALA A 39 -9.78 -11.99 2.36
C ALA A 39 -8.86 -11.37 1.28
N CYS A 40 -7.90 -10.51 1.68
CA CYS A 40 -6.91 -9.97 0.75
C CYS A 40 -6.02 -11.06 0.15
N LEU A 41 -5.54 -12.01 0.97
CA LEU A 41 -4.71 -13.13 0.51
C LEU A 41 -5.48 -14.06 -0.44
N ASP A 42 -6.75 -14.33 -0.18
CA ASP A 42 -7.59 -15.15 -1.06
C ASP A 42 -7.76 -14.50 -2.44
N VAL A 43 -8.00 -13.17 -2.48
CA VAL A 43 -8.10 -12.42 -3.74
C VAL A 43 -6.79 -12.46 -4.53
N GLU A 44 -5.64 -12.41 -3.87
CA GLU A 44 -4.35 -12.56 -4.55
C GLU A 44 -4.17 -13.95 -5.19
N VAL A 45 -4.59 -15.00 -4.48
CA VAL A 45 -4.54 -16.39 -4.97
C VAL A 45 -5.44 -16.55 -6.18
N GLU A 46 -6.67 -16.02 -6.14
CA GLU A 46 -7.61 -16.02 -7.27
C GLU A 46 -7.04 -15.28 -8.49
N ASN A 47 -6.25 -14.22 -8.27
CA ASN A 47 -5.56 -13.47 -9.31
C ASN A 47 -4.19 -14.05 -9.68
N LEU A 48 -4.00 -15.36 -9.48
CA LEU A 48 -2.84 -16.13 -9.94
C LEU A 48 -1.49 -15.63 -9.40
N ARG A 49 -1.47 -15.02 -8.20
CA ARG A 49 -0.21 -14.64 -7.55
C ARG A 49 0.66 -15.87 -7.30
N ARG A 50 1.76 -16.01 -8.04
CA ARG A 50 2.80 -17.05 -7.81
C ARG A 50 3.97 -16.45 -7.05
N ARG A 51 4.36 -17.08 -5.94
CA ARG A 51 5.51 -16.65 -5.11
C ARG A 51 6.82 -17.29 -5.59
N ASP A 52 7.04 -17.31 -6.91
CA ASP A 52 8.17 -17.99 -7.54
C ASP A 52 9.50 -17.26 -7.30
N THR A 53 9.47 -15.94 -7.17
CA THR A 53 10.63 -15.10 -6.84
C THR A 53 10.25 -14.05 -5.80
N SER A 54 11.08 -13.91 -4.76
CA SER A 54 10.91 -12.84 -3.77
C SER A 54 11.12 -11.49 -4.48
N LYS A 55 10.15 -10.57 -4.33
CA LYS A 55 10.21 -9.18 -4.86
C LYS A 55 10.28 -9.05 -6.38
N GLY A 56 10.00 -10.14 -7.10
CA GLY A 56 9.85 -10.14 -8.55
C GLY A 56 8.47 -9.65 -9.02
N PRO A 57 8.19 -9.78 -10.33
CA PRO A 57 6.90 -9.45 -10.93
C PRO A 57 5.79 -10.25 -10.25
N ARG A 58 4.66 -9.59 -10.00
CA ARG A 58 3.47 -10.21 -9.41
C ARG A 58 2.23 -9.67 -10.09
N THR A 59 1.24 -10.55 -10.24
CA THR A 59 -0.05 -10.22 -10.87
C THR A 59 -0.85 -9.27 -9.99
N LEU A 60 -0.89 -9.53 -8.68
CA LEU A 60 -1.57 -8.71 -7.69
C LEU A 60 -0.86 -8.82 -6.33
N ASP A 61 -0.88 -7.74 -5.57
CA ASP A 61 -0.31 -7.61 -4.22
C ASP A 61 -1.18 -6.61 -3.45
N ILE A 62 -1.75 -7.04 -2.32
CA ILE A 62 -2.67 -6.26 -1.51
C ILE A 62 -2.09 -6.13 -0.10
N ASP A 63 -1.62 -4.92 0.22
CA ASP A 63 -1.14 -4.58 1.55
C ASP A 63 -2.20 -3.78 2.33
N ILE A 64 -2.47 -4.16 3.57
CA ILE A 64 -3.30 -3.36 4.49
C ILE A 64 -2.43 -2.24 5.07
N ILE A 65 -2.61 -1.01 4.58
CA ILE A 65 -1.84 0.15 5.05
C ILE A 65 -2.33 0.60 6.43
N PHE A 66 -3.63 0.79 6.59
CA PHE A 66 -4.29 1.24 7.82
C PHE A 66 -5.56 0.41 8.07
N TYR A 67 -5.98 0.32 9.32
CA TYR A 67 -7.27 -0.22 9.72
C TYR A 67 -7.88 0.71 10.77
N GLY A 68 -8.69 1.67 10.31
CA GLY A 68 -9.12 2.79 11.15
C GLY A 68 -7.91 3.50 11.80
N ASN A 69 -7.99 3.71 13.12
CA ASN A 69 -6.91 4.27 13.93
C ASN A 69 -6.17 3.20 14.75
N GLU A 70 -6.33 1.91 14.41
CA GLU A 70 -5.71 0.83 15.17
C GLU A 70 -4.20 0.74 14.95
N VAL A 71 -3.50 0.35 16.01
CA VAL A 71 -2.09 -0.02 15.97
C VAL A 71 -1.98 -1.50 16.35
N ILE A 72 -1.68 -2.34 15.37
CA ILE A 72 -1.60 -3.79 15.52
C ILE A 72 -0.15 -4.23 15.35
N ARG A 73 0.37 -5.02 16.30
CA ARG A 73 1.70 -5.65 16.22
C ARG A 73 1.62 -7.10 16.66
N ARG A 74 1.51 -8.01 15.70
CA ARG A 74 1.52 -9.46 15.94
C ARG A 74 2.21 -10.18 14.78
N PRO A 75 2.65 -11.44 14.97
CA PRO A 75 3.19 -12.23 13.87
C PRO A 75 2.20 -12.27 12.69
N GLY A 76 2.68 -11.93 11.49
CA GLY A 76 1.88 -11.96 10.26
C GLY A 76 1.04 -10.72 9.95
N LEU A 77 0.82 -9.80 10.91
CA LEU A 77 0.05 -8.57 10.67
C LEU A 77 0.58 -7.40 11.49
N THR A 78 1.03 -6.36 10.81
CA THR A 78 1.46 -5.09 11.41
C THR A 78 0.72 -3.93 10.75
N ILE A 79 -0.01 -3.14 11.55
CA ILE A 79 -0.78 -1.98 11.12
C ILE A 79 -0.40 -0.79 12.02
N PRO A 80 -0.13 0.42 11.47
CA PRO A 80 0.07 0.72 10.06
C PRO A 80 1.18 -0.12 9.39
N HIS A 81 1.07 -0.36 8.08
CA HIS A 81 2.05 -1.19 7.36
C HIS A 81 3.47 -0.61 7.52
N PRO A 82 4.47 -1.36 8.03
CA PRO A 82 5.71 -0.78 8.56
C PRO A 82 6.55 0.01 7.55
N SER A 83 6.41 -0.26 6.25
CA SER A 83 7.16 0.44 5.19
C SER A 83 6.36 1.51 4.44
N PHE A 84 5.09 1.77 4.78
CA PHE A 84 4.22 2.64 3.96
C PHE A 84 4.79 4.06 3.81
N SER A 85 5.28 4.63 4.92
CA SER A 85 5.77 6.01 4.98
C SER A 85 7.12 6.22 4.30
N ALA A 86 7.81 5.14 3.94
CA ALA A 86 9.08 5.17 3.22
C ALA A 86 8.92 4.90 1.72
N ARG A 87 7.69 4.75 1.21
CA ARG A 87 7.38 4.35 -0.16
C ARG A 87 6.54 5.40 -0.87
N ARG A 88 7.13 6.07 -1.87
CA ARG A 88 6.43 7.14 -2.61
C ARG A 88 5.22 6.61 -3.39
N PHE A 89 5.32 5.39 -3.91
CA PHE A 89 4.22 4.73 -4.64
C PHE A 89 3.01 4.39 -3.76
N VAL A 90 3.16 4.40 -2.43
CA VAL A 90 2.05 4.26 -1.48
C VAL A 90 1.53 5.65 -1.08
N LEU A 91 2.44 6.56 -0.73
CA LEU A 91 2.08 7.89 -0.24
C LEU A 91 1.42 8.79 -1.28
N ALA A 92 1.84 8.72 -2.56
CA ALA A 92 1.25 9.54 -3.62
C ALA A 92 -0.25 9.24 -3.84
N PRO A 93 -0.68 8.00 -4.15
CA PRO A 93 -2.11 7.68 -4.27
C PRO A 93 -2.86 7.84 -2.94
N LEU A 94 -2.24 7.57 -1.79
CA LEU A 94 -2.91 7.78 -0.50
C LEU A 94 -3.19 9.27 -0.23
N ALA A 95 -2.24 10.16 -0.56
CA ALA A 95 -2.40 11.61 -0.41
C ALA A 95 -3.45 12.20 -1.35
N GLU A 96 -3.74 11.53 -2.47
CA GLU A 96 -4.81 11.93 -3.39
C GLU A 96 -6.19 11.80 -2.74
N ILE A 97 -6.44 10.69 -2.04
CA ILE A 97 -7.78 10.37 -1.50
C ILE A 97 -7.95 10.71 -0.02
N ALA A 98 -6.85 10.79 0.73
CA ALA A 98 -6.83 10.99 2.18
C ALA A 98 -5.61 11.82 2.65
N PRO A 99 -5.39 13.05 2.12
CA PRO A 99 -4.19 13.84 2.42
C PRO A 99 -4.07 14.23 3.90
N ASP A 100 -5.20 14.43 4.57
CA ASP A 100 -5.27 14.93 5.95
C ASP A 100 -5.49 13.79 6.97
N PHE A 101 -5.52 12.54 6.52
CA PHE A 101 -5.54 11.39 7.42
C PHE A 101 -4.26 11.37 8.26
N ILE A 102 -4.41 11.15 9.56
CA ILE A 102 -3.32 11.20 10.53
C ILE A 102 -2.83 9.76 10.75
N ASP A 103 -1.56 9.51 10.47
CA ASP A 103 -0.93 8.25 10.84
C ASP A 103 -0.91 8.11 12.38
N PRO A 104 -1.57 7.09 12.96
CA PRO A 104 -1.66 6.92 14.42
C PRO A 104 -0.31 6.66 15.09
N LEU A 105 0.75 6.28 14.33
CA LEU A 105 2.08 6.08 14.88
C LEU A 105 2.88 7.37 15.02
N THR A 106 2.82 8.26 14.02
CA THR A 106 3.67 9.45 13.95
C THR A 106 2.94 10.74 14.29
N GLY A 107 1.60 10.74 14.26
CA GLY A 107 0.78 11.95 14.42
C GLY A 107 0.87 12.92 13.24
N LYS A 108 1.50 12.52 12.13
CA LYS A 108 1.64 13.34 10.92
C LYS A 108 0.52 13.04 9.93
N THR A 109 0.15 14.03 9.14
CA THR A 109 -0.77 13.81 8.03
C THR A 109 -0.07 13.06 6.89
N ILE A 110 -0.83 12.35 6.05
CA ILE A 110 -0.28 11.71 4.85
C ILE A 110 0.43 12.72 3.94
N ARG A 111 -0.11 13.94 3.81
CA ARG A 111 0.53 15.03 3.07
C ARG A 111 1.94 15.33 3.62
N GLN A 112 2.08 15.50 4.93
CA GLN A 112 3.38 15.73 5.58
C GLN A 112 4.34 14.57 5.37
N LEU A 113 3.85 13.32 5.42
CA LEU A 113 4.65 12.13 5.15
C LEU A 113 5.13 12.09 3.69
N LEU A 114 4.27 12.44 2.73
CA LEU A 114 4.63 12.51 1.32
C LEU A 114 5.69 13.59 1.05
N GLU A 115 5.54 14.78 1.64
CA GLU A 115 6.51 15.88 1.53
C GLU A 115 7.88 15.49 2.11
N ALA A 116 7.90 14.73 3.21
CA ALA A 116 9.12 14.27 3.86
C ALA A 116 9.73 12.99 3.24
N CYS A 117 9.05 12.36 2.27
CA CYS A 117 9.47 11.10 1.70
C CYS A 117 10.67 11.27 0.76
N SER A 118 11.79 10.63 1.12
CA SER A 118 13.06 10.67 0.37
C SER A 118 13.21 9.55 -0.66
N ASP A 119 12.17 8.75 -0.89
CA ASP A 119 12.17 7.67 -1.88
C ASP A 119 12.31 8.26 -3.31
N PRO A 120 13.41 7.95 -4.02
CA PRO A 120 13.69 8.56 -5.33
C PRO A 120 12.90 7.90 -6.47
N ALA A 121 12.19 6.81 -6.21
CA ALA A 121 11.45 6.06 -7.23
C ALA A 121 10.48 6.97 -7.99
N LYS A 122 10.50 6.87 -9.31
CA LYS A 122 9.56 7.61 -10.16
C LYS A 122 8.14 7.08 -9.95
N VAL A 123 7.20 8.01 -9.81
CA VAL A 123 5.77 7.75 -9.64
C VAL A 123 5.03 8.68 -10.60
N THR A 124 4.31 8.11 -11.57
CA THR A 124 3.65 8.87 -12.64
C THR A 124 2.18 8.47 -12.70
N LEU A 125 1.30 9.47 -12.67
CA LEU A 125 -0.13 9.30 -12.86
C LEU A 125 -0.43 8.74 -14.25
N VAL A 126 -1.29 7.72 -14.35
CA VAL A 126 -1.66 7.09 -15.64
C VAL A 126 -3.15 7.23 -15.94
N TYR A 127 -4.02 6.90 -14.97
CA TYR A 127 -5.49 6.88 -15.12
C TYR A 127 -6.18 7.57 -13.96
#